data_AF-A0A7Y2G4T2-F1
#
_entry.id   AF-A0A7Y2G4T2-F1
#
_cell.length_a   1.000
_cell.length_b   1.000
_cell.length_c   1.000
_cell.angle_alpha   90.00
_cell.angle_beta   90.00
_cell.angle_gamma   90.00
#
_symmetry.space_group_name_H-M   'P 1'
#
loop_
_entity.id
_entity.type
_entity.pdbx_description
1 polymer ?
#
loop_
_entity_poly.entity_id
_entity_poly.type
_entity_poly.pdbx_seq_one_letter_code
_entity_poly.pdbx_strand_id
1 'polypeptide(L)'
;ILICTCTASIILLSGVELGAQDGVILTQTALAEHVGAWADDFVAVALVLFVFSSIMYNYFLGENALDFFANDNKLVFNIFRAVTLGFIILGATLDLASAFGFANVTMGFLALVNLFALALLFPIGMRVLRDFDAQSKSGVEPVFDPADYADLDIDEAAWALEPDDAARLAKKRAGD
;
A
#
# COMPACT_ATOMS: atom_id res chain seq x y z
N ILE A 1 9.71 1.10 9.41
CA ILE A 1 10.51 1.05 10.67
C ILE A 1 11.36 2.30 10.80
N LEU A 2 12.33 2.56 9.92
CA LEU A 2 13.25 3.71 10.04
C LEU A 2 12.54 5.06 10.25
N ILE A 3 11.60 5.43 9.38
CA ILE A 3 10.91 6.73 9.47
C ILE A 3 10.14 6.88 10.79
N CYS A 4 9.35 5.87 11.18
CA CYS A 4 8.60 5.90 12.43
C CYS A 4 9.51 5.99 13.67
N THR A 5 10.65 5.27 13.65
CA THR A 5 11.63 5.33 14.73
C THR A 5 12.28 6.72 14.81
N CYS A 6 12.68 7.30 13.67
CA CYS A 6 13.23 8.66 13.64
C CYS A 6 12.25 9.69 14.22
N THR A 7 10.98 9.66 13.80
CA THR A 7 9.95 10.58 14.31
C THR A 7 9.72 10.38 15.81
N ALA A 8 9.63 9.13 16.28
CA ALA A 8 9.48 8.84 17.70
C ALA A 8 10.69 9.32 18.51
N SER A 9 11.92 9.15 18.02
CA SER A 9 13.12 9.65 18.67
C SER A 9 13.15 11.18 18.77
N ILE A 10 12.75 11.90 17.72
CA ILE A 10 12.67 13.37 17.76
C ILE A 10 11.67 13.82 18.83
N ILE A 11 10.48 13.19 18.88
CA ILE A 11 9.47 13.51 19.88
C ILE A 11 9.96 13.19 21.30
N LEU A 12 10.56 12.02 21.52
CA LEU A 12 11.01 11.59 22.84
C LEU A 12 12.21 12.39 23.37
N LEU A 13 13.02 12.96 22.48
CA LEU A 13 14.14 13.83 22.83
C LEU A 13 13.72 15.30 22.97
N SER A 14 12.59 15.69 22.39
CA SER A 14 11.97 16.98 22.65
C SER A 14 11.36 16.98 24.06
N GLY A 15 11.48 18.09 24.79
CA GLY A 15 10.95 18.22 26.15
C GLY A 15 9.43 18.41 26.19
N VAL A 16 8.74 18.13 25.08
CA VAL A 16 7.34 18.44 24.85
C VAL A 16 6.42 17.48 25.61
N GLU A 17 5.35 18.02 26.18
CA GLU A 17 4.38 17.27 26.97
C GLU A 17 3.57 16.31 26.10
N LEU A 18 3.75 15.01 26.32
CA LEU A 18 3.08 13.96 25.55
C LEU A 18 1.59 13.90 25.92
N GLY A 19 0.71 13.95 24.91
CA GLY A 19 -0.73 13.71 25.06
C GLY A 19 -1.60 14.97 25.22
N ALA A 20 -1.02 16.17 25.26
CA ALA A 20 -1.77 17.43 25.29
C ALA A 20 -2.13 17.99 23.89
N GLN A 21 -1.42 17.55 22.85
CA GLN A 21 -1.56 18.06 21.48
C GLN A 21 -1.73 16.94 20.46
N ASP A 22 -2.37 17.26 19.33
CA ASP A 22 -2.49 16.37 18.19
C ASP A 22 -1.12 15.99 17.62
N GLY A 23 -0.98 14.76 17.11
CA GLY A 23 0.32 14.20 16.71
C GLY A 23 1.10 15.02 15.66
N VAL A 24 0.41 15.76 14.80
CA VAL A 24 1.04 16.65 13.80
C VAL A 24 1.63 17.90 14.47
N ILE A 25 0.90 18.51 15.39
CA ILE A 25 1.38 19.70 16.12
C ILE A 25 2.50 19.31 17.08
N LEU A 26 2.39 18.14 17.70
CA LEU A 26 3.44 17.56 18.56
C LEU A 26 4.76 17.38 17.80
N THR A 27 4.70 16.88 16.56
CA THR A 27 5.90 16.69 15.73
C THR A 27 6.50 18.00 15.23
N GLN A 28 5.68 18.98 14.88
CA GLN A 28 6.14 20.33 14.54
C GLN A 28 6.87 20.98 15.72
N THR A 29 6.22 21.01 16.89
CA THR A 29 6.78 21.60 18.13
C THR A 29 8.07 20.89 18.55
N ALA A 30 8.09 19.55 18.52
CA ALA A 30 9.28 18.75 18.84
C ALA A 30 10.47 19.07 17.93
N LEU A 31 10.21 19.26 16.63
CA LEU A 31 11.26 19.58 15.68
C LEU A 31 11.74 21.03 15.85
N ALA A 32 10.84 21.96 16.12
CA ALA A 32 11.18 23.36 16.41
C ALA A 32 12.07 23.49 17.65
N GLU A 33 11.87 22.67 18.70
CA GLU A 33 12.76 22.65 19.86
C GLU A 33 14.20 22.21 19.53
N HIS A 34 14.39 21.31 18.56
CA HIS A 34 15.71 20.78 18.21
C HIS A 34 16.43 21.59 17.14
N VAL A 35 15.71 22.12 16.15
CA VAL A 35 16.30 22.71 14.94
C VAL A 35 16.06 24.22 14.86
N GLY A 36 15.16 24.76 15.70
CA GLY A 36 14.79 26.17 15.78
C GLY A 36 13.49 26.47 15.03
N ALA A 37 12.98 27.71 15.19
CA ALA A 37 11.67 28.13 14.70
C ALA A 37 11.45 28.04 13.18
N TRP A 38 12.52 27.97 12.37
CA TRP A 38 12.40 27.77 10.92
C TRP A 38 11.89 26.36 10.57
N ALA A 39 11.96 25.41 11.50
CA ALA A 39 11.50 24.05 11.32
C ALA A 39 9.97 23.99 11.08
N ASP A 40 9.20 24.88 11.68
CA ASP A 40 7.74 24.91 11.53
C ASP A 40 7.34 25.16 10.08
N ASP A 41 7.91 26.20 9.46
CA ASP A 41 7.67 26.55 8.05
C ASP A 41 8.12 25.42 7.11
N PHE A 42 9.29 24.85 7.39
CA PHE A 42 9.82 23.74 6.59
C PHE A 42 8.93 22.49 6.66
N VAL A 43 8.50 22.09 7.85
CA VAL A 43 7.62 20.93 8.05
C VAL A 43 6.26 21.16 7.43
N ALA A 44 5.70 22.37 7.53
CA ALA A 44 4.44 22.70 6.87
C ALA A 44 4.51 22.48 5.35
N VAL A 45 5.57 22.97 4.69
CA VAL A 45 5.76 22.76 3.24
C VAL A 45 5.97 21.28 2.90
N ALA A 46 6.79 20.58 3.68
CA ALA A 46 7.04 19.16 3.47
C ALA A 46 5.77 18.30 3.65
N LEU A 47 4.94 18.61 4.66
CA LEU A 47 3.67 17.94 4.90
C LEU A 47 2.68 18.16 3.76
N VAL A 48 2.60 19.37 3.20
CA VAL A 48 1.73 19.64 2.04
C VAL A 48 2.13 18.76 0.85
N LEU A 49 3.42 18.68 0.52
CA LEU A 49 3.92 17.83 -0.57
C LEU A 49 3.66 16.34 -0.29
N PHE A 50 3.88 15.91 0.96
CA PHE A 50 3.67 14.53 1.38
C PHE A 50 2.19 14.13 1.30
N VAL A 51 1.29 14.94 1.84
CA VAL A 51 -0.17 14.71 1.80
C VAL A 51 -0.68 14.74 0.36
N PHE A 52 -0.21 15.69 -0.45
CA PHE A 52 -0.58 15.75 -1.86
C PHE A 52 -0.20 14.47 -2.60
N SER A 53 1.05 14.01 -2.47
CA SER A 53 1.50 12.77 -3.11
C SER A 53 0.72 11.54 -2.62
N SER A 54 0.39 11.49 -1.33
CA SER A 54 -0.40 10.42 -0.72
C SER A 54 -1.83 10.38 -1.26
N ILE A 55 -2.48 11.54 -1.41
CA ILE A 55 -3.84 11.63 -1.99
C ILE A 55 -3.81 11.14 -3.44
N MET A 56 -2.84 11.59 -4.23
CA MET A 56 -2.69 11.17 -5.64
C MET A 56 -2.46 9.67 -5.76
N TYR A 57 -1.61 9.10 -4.91
CA TYR A 57 -1.37 7.65 -4.88
C TYR A 57 -2.62 6.86 -4.53
N ASN A 58 -3.37 7.27 -3.50
CA ASN A 58 -4.61 6.60 -3.11
C ASN A 58 -5.72 6.75 -4.16
N TYR A 59 -5.81 7.91 -4.82
CA TYR A 59 -6.70 8.12 -5.95
C TYR A 59 -6.39 7.16 -7.10
N PHE A 60 -5.11 7.03 -7.47
CA PHE A 60 -4.68 6.11 -8.53
C PHE A 60 -4.97 4.65 -8.18
N LEU A 61 -4.71 4.22 -6.94
CA LEU A 61 -5.05 2.87 -6.48
C LEU A 61 -6.56 2.60 -6.59
N GLY A 62 -7.38 3.57 -6.17
CA GLY A 62 -8.84 3.47 -6.27
C GLY A 62 -9.34 3.48 -7.72
N GLU A 63 -8.75 4.30 -8.58
CA GLU A 63 -9.09 4.39 -10.01
C GLU A 63 -8.79 3.06 -10.72
N ASN A 64 -7.63 2.45 -10.48
CA ASN A 64 -7.29 1.13 -11.05
C ASN A 64 -8.21 0.02 -10.54
N ALA A 65 -8.52 0.01 -9.25
CA ALA A 65 -9.46 -0.96 -8.70
C ALA A 65 -10.86 -0.79 -9.30
N LEU A 66 -11.30 0.46 -9.49
CA LEU A 66 -12.58 0.78 -10.12
C LEU A 66 -12.61 0.34 -11.59
N ASP A 67 -11.54 0.57 -12.34
CA ASP A 67 -11.44 0.22 -13.76
C ASP A 67 -11.67 -1.28 -14.00
N PHE A 68 -11.08 -2.13 -13.14
CA PHE A 68 -11.28 -3.57 -13.16
C PHE A 68 -12.77 -3.98 -13.08
N PHE A 69 -13.59 -3.26 -12.32
CA PHE A 69 -15.02 -3.55 -12.20
C PHE A 69 -15.90 -2.81 -13.21
N ALA A 70 -15.48 -1.61 -13.64
CA ALA A 70 -16.32 -0.69 -14.40
C ALA A 70 -16.06 -0.70 -15.92
N ASN A 71 -15.05 -1.43 -16.41
CA ASN A 71 -14.70 -1.57 -17.83
C ASN A 71 -14.72 -0.21 -18.56
N ASP A 72 -13.94 0.76 -18.06
CA ASP A 72 -13.77 2.07 -18.69
C ASP A 72 -15.03 2.98 -18.76
N ASN A 73 -16.04 2.73 -17.91
CA ASN A 73 -17.25 3.55 -17.86
C ASN A 73 -17.01 4.97 -17.31
N LYS A 74 -16.85 5.94 -18.22
CA LYS A 74 -16.61 7.37 -17.95
C LYS A 74 -17.51 8.00 -16.87
N LEU A 75 -18.76 7.56 -16.75
CA LEU A 75 -19.68 8.09 -15.73
C LEU A 75 -19.22 7.69 -14.32
N VAL A 76 -18.77 6.45 -14.14
CA VAL A 76 -18.30 5.94 -12.83
C VAL A 76 -17.01 6.66 -12.41
N PHE A 77 -16.06 6.85 -13.33
CA PHE A 77 -14.84 7.63 -13.08
C PHE A 77 -15.13 9.08 -12.67
N ASN A 78 -16.07 9.74 -13.35
CA ASN A 78 -16.44 11.12 -13.03
C ASN A 78 -17.11 11.22 -11.65
N ILE A 79 -17.96 10.25 -11.28
CA ILE A 79 -18.53 10.17 -9.93
C ILE A 79 -17.43 9.94 -8.89
N PHE A 80 -16.51 9.01 -9.15
CA PHE A 80 -15.39 8.73 -8.24
C PHE A 80 -14.54 9.99 -8.00
N ARG A 81 -14.17 10.72 -9.05
CA ARG A 81 -13.47 12.02 -8.94
C ARG A 81 -14.24 13.03 -8.10
N ALA A 82 -15.53 13.18 -8.36
CA ALA A 82 -16.38 14.10 -7.60
C ALA A 82 -16.45 13.72 -6.11
N VAL A 83 -16.55 12.43 -5.80
CA VAL A 83 -16.55 11.90 -4.44
C VAL A 83 -15.21 12.13 -3.76
N THR A 84 -14.08 11.85 -4.42
CA THR A 84 -12.74 12.10 -3.86
C THR A 84 -12.54 13.58 -3.54
N LEU A 85 -12.90 14.48 -4.45
CA LEU A 85 -12.85 15.93 -4.19
C LEU A 85 -13.75 16.33 -3.00
N GLY A 86 -14.94 15.74 -2.90
CA GLY A 86 -15.84 15.93 -1.76
C GLY A 86 -15.21 15.50 -0.44
N PHE A 87 -14.55 14.33 -0.39
CA PHE A 87 -13.84 13.85 0.79
C PHE A 87 -12.64 14.72 1.17
N ILE A 88 -11.92 15.30 0.19
CA ILE A 88 -10.83 16.24 0.48
C ILE A 88 -11.36 17.49 1.17
N ILE A 89 -12.46 18.07 0.66
CA ILE A 89 -13.10 19.25 1.27
C ILE A 89 -13.65 18.89 2.65
N LEU A 90 -14.35 17.76 2.78
CA LEU A 90 -14.88 17.28 4.05
C LEU A 90 -13.75 17.10 5.09
N GLY A 91 -12.66 16.45 4.69
CA GLY A 91 -11.49 16.21 5.53
C GLY A 91 -10.82 17.50 6.02
N ALA A 92 -10.84 18.56 5.21
CA ALA A 92 -10.34 19.87 5.63
C ALA A 92 -11.24 20.58 6.66
N THR A 93 -12.49 20.14 6.83
CA THR A 93 -13.46 20.74 7.77
C THR A 93 -13.68 19.92 9.04
N LEU A 94 -13.28 18.65 9.04
CA LEU A 94 -13.40 17.77 10.21
C LEU A 94 -12.25 18.00 11.18
N ASP A 95 -12.53 17.81 12.47
CA ASP A 95 -11.49 17.75 13.49
C ASP A 95 -10.65 16.46 13.32
N LEU A 96 -9.41 16.50 13.80
CA LEU A 96 -8.46 15.39 13.65
C LEU A 96 -9.01 14.10 14.28
N ALA A 97 -9.61 14.16 15.46
CA ALA A 97 -10.10 12.97 16.15
C ALA A 97 -11.22 12.26 15.37
N SER A 98 -12.19 13.02 14.85
CA SER A 98 -13.26 12.49 14.00
C SER A 98 -12.71 11.91 12.69
N ALA A 99 -11.77 12.62 12.04
CA ALA A 99 -11.16 12.18 10.79
C ALA A 99 -10.38 10.85 10.96
N PHE A 100 -9.56 10.75 12.01
CA PHE A 100 -8.85 9.51 12.35
C PHE A 100 -9.81 8.40 12.76
N GLY A 101 -10.87 8.71 13.52
CA GLY A 101 -11.90 7.74 13.89
C GLY A 101 -12.56 7.10 12.67
N PHE A 102 -12.98 7.93 11.70
CA PHE A 102 -13.53 7.45 10.44
C PHE A 102 -12.52 6.62 9.64
N ALA A 103 -11.29 7.14 9.48
CA ALA A 103 -10.23 6.46 8.74
C ALA A 103 -9.90 5.08 9.33
N ASN A 104 -9.83 4.97 10.65
CA ASN A 104 -9.55 3.71 11.34
C ASN A 104 -10.66 2.66 11.12
N VAL A 105 -11.93 3.08 11.12
CA VAL A 105 -13.06 2.17 10.83
C VAL A 105 -13.00 1.67 9.39
N THR A 106 -12.81 2.57 8.42
CA THR A 106 -12.71 2.19 7.00
C THR A 106 -11.48 1.31 6.73
N MET A 107 -10.33 1.64 7.34
CA MET A 107 -9.12 0.83 7.25
C MET A 107 -9.32 -0.55 7.88
N GLY A 108 -10.05 -0.64 9.00
CA GLY A 108 -10.42 -1.90 9.63
C GLY A 108 -11.27 -2.78 8.71
N PHE A 109 -12.26 -2.20 8.01
CA PHE A 109 -13.07 -2.93 7.04
C PHE A 109 -12.23 -3.43 5.85
N LEU A 110 -11.37 -2.57 5.29
CA LEU A 110 -10.46 -2.94 4.21
C LEU A 110 -9.54 -4.09 4.63
N ALA A 111 -8.96 -4.00 5.83
CA ALA A 111 -8.10 -5.04 6.39
C ALA A 111 -8.85 -6.35 6.60
N LEU A 112 -10.10 -6.31 7.08
CA LEU A 112 -10.91 -7.50 7.30
C LEU A 112 -11.23 -8.23 5.99
N VAL A 113 -11.65 -7.50 4.96
CA VAL A 113 -11.91 -8.08 3.62
C VAL A 113 -10.63 -8.68 3.05
N ASN A 114 -9.51 -7.97 3.13
CA ASN A 114 -8.25 -8.45 2.58
C ASN A 114 -7.71 -9.66 3.35
N LEU A 115 -7.82 -9.67 4.68
CA LEU A 115 -7.43 -10.81 5.51
C LEU A 115 -8.30 -12.04 5.21
N PHE A 116 -9.60 -11.85 5.01
CA PHE A 116 -10.49 -12.94 4.61
C PHE A 116 -10.11 -13.51 3.23
N ALA A 117 -9.83 -12.65 2.25
CA ALA A 117 -9.35 -13.09 0.94
C ALA A 117 -8.01 -13.84 1.05
N LEU A 118 -7.05 -13.30 1.82
CA LEU A 118 -5.77 -13.96 2.08
C LEU A 118 -5.94 -15.32 2.78
N ALA A 119 -6.90 -15.45 3.69
CA ALA A 119 -7.19 -16.73 4.34
C ALA A 119 -7.71 -17.78 3.34
N LEU A 120 -8.53 -17.37 2.36
CA LEU A 120 -8.99 -18.24 1.27
C LEU A 120 -7.86 -18.59 0.28
N LEU A 121 -6.97 -17.64 -0.01
CA LEU A 121 -5.82 -17.85 -0.90
C LEU A 121 -4.65 -18.56 -0.21
N PHE A 122 -4.64 -18.63 1.12
CA PHE A 122 -3.56 -19.25 1.90
C PHE A 122 -3.16 -20.66 1.44
N PRO A 123 -4.08 -21.62 1.21
CA PRO A 123 -3.69 -22.95 0.71
C PRO A 123 -3.05 -22.91 -0.68
N ILE A 124 -3.54 -22.03 -1.56
CA ILE A 124 -3.02 -21.87 -2.94
C ILE A 124 -1.62 -21.26 -2.88
N GLY A 125 -1.46 -20.15 -2.14
CA GLY A 125 -0.16 -19.50 -1.96
C GLY A 125 0.88 -20.43 -1.33
N MET A 126 0.48 -21.28 -0.39
CA MET A 126 1.37 -22.28 0.20
C MET A 126 1.77 -23.38 -0.80
N ARG A 127 0.88 -23.78 -1.72
CA ARG A 127 1.20 -24.74 -2.79
C ARG A 127 2.26 -24.17 -3.72
N VAL A 128 2.08 -22.92 -4.18
CA VAL A 128 3.03 -22.22 -5.05
C VAL A 128 4.36 -21.98 -4.35
N LEU A 129 4.33 -21.56 -3.09
CA LEU A 129 5.55 -21.35 -2.30
C LEU A 129 6.36 -22.64 -2.12
N ARG A 130 5.69 -23.78 -1.92
CA ARG A 130 6.36 -25.08 -1.79
C ARG A 130 7.03 -25.53 -3.07
N ASP A 131 6.43 -25.25 -4.22
CA ASP A 131 7.05 -25.48 -5.53
C ASP A 131 8.29 -24.60 -5.71
N PHE A 132 8.18 -23.30 -5.43
CA PHE A 132 9.32 -22.39 -5.42
C PHE A 132 10.45 -22.87 -4.50
N ASP A 133 10.13 -23.27 -3.26
CA ASP A 133 11.11 -23.79 -2.30
C ASP A 133 11.76 -25.10 -2.79
N ALA A 134 11.01 -25.98 -3.46
CA ALA A 134 11.55 -27.22 -4.01
C ALA A 134 12.55 -26.94 -5.14
N GLN A 135 12.23 -26.01 -6.04
CA GLN A 135 13.11 -25.57 -7.12
C GLN A 135 14.36 -24.85 -6.58
N SER A 136 14.20 -23.98 -5.59
CA SER A 136 15.32 -23.29 -4.95
C SER A 136 16.28 -24.27 -4.26
N LYS A 137 15.74 -25.30 -3.58
CA LYS A 137 16.55 -26.34 -2.92
C LYS A 137 17.26 -27.29 -3.89
N SER A 138 16.74 -27.47 -5.10
CA SER A 138 17.43 -28.26 -6.14
C SER A 138 18.58 -27.50 -6.80
N GLY A 139 18.83 -26.25 -6.39
CA GLY A 139 19.90 -25.40 -6.92
C GLY A 139 19.62 -24.87 -8.32
N VAL A 140 18.37 -24.96 -8.77
CA VAL A 140 17.90 -24.39 -10.03
C VAL A 140 17.25 -23.04 -9.72
N GLU A 141 17.42 -22.09 -10.64
CA GLU A 141 16.72 -20.81 -10.55
C GLU A 141 15.19 -21.05 -10.69
N PRO A 142 14.38 -20.71 -9.68
CA PRO A 142 12.96 -21.09 -9.68
C PRO A 142 12.19 -20.40 -10.80
N VAL A 143 11.41 -21.16 -11.56
CA VAL A 143 10.52 -20.66 -12.60
C VAL A 143 9.11 -21.19 -12.37
N PHE A 144 8.16 -20.27 -12.30
CA PHE A 144 6.74 -20.58 -12.17
C PHE A 144 6.18 -21.10 -13.51
N ASP A 145 5.55 -22.27 -13.49
CA ASP A 145 4.83 -22.81 -14.65
C ASP A 145 3.31 -22.68 -14.40
N PRO A 146 2.59 -21.80 -15.13
CA PRO A 146 1.13 -21.69 -15.01
C PRO A 146 0.40 -23.01 -15.31
N ALA A 147 0.96 -23.88 -16.16
CA ALA A 147 0.33 -25.15 -16.54
C ALA A 147 0.27 -26.17 -15.38
N ASP A 148 1.18 -26.07 -14.41
CA ASP A 148 1.20 -26.92 -13.20
C ASP A 148 0.01 -26.61 -12.26
N TYR A 149 -0.71 -25.53 -12.54
CA TYR A 149 -1.83 -25.00 -11.75
C TYR A 149 -3.08 -24.75 -12.60
N ALA A 150 -3.38 -25.65 -13.54
CA ALA A 150 -4.58 -25.58 -14.39
C ALA A 150 -5.92 -25.60 -13.62
N ASP A 151 -5.90 -25.93 -12.32
CA ASP A 151 -7.05 -25.81 -11.41
C ASP A 151 -7.33 -24.36 -10.97
N LEU A 152 -6.43 -23.42 -11.27
CA LEU A 152 -6.54 -22.00 -10.96
C LEU A 152 -6.89 -21.22 -12.23
N ASP A 153 -7.74 -20.19 -12.09
CA ASP A 153 -8.09 -19.25 -13.17
C ASP A 153 -6.95 -18.24 -13.38
N ILE A 154 -5.82 -18.72 -13.89
CA ILE A 154 -4.61 -17.92 -14.11
C ILE A 154 -4.69 -17.30 -15.51
N ASP A 155 -4.53 -15.98 -15.57
CA ASP A 155 -4.35 -15.28 -16.83
C ASP A 155 -2.92 -15.53 -17.37
N GLU A 156 -2.80 -16.43 -18.34
CA GLU A 156 -1.53 -16.74 -18.99
C GLU A 156 -0.93 -15.53 -19.73
N ALA A 157 -1.77 -14.60 -20.19
CA ALA A 157 -1.31 -13.39 -20.87
C ALA A 157 -0.65 -12.40 -19.89
N ALA A 158 -1.02 -12.46 -18.60
CA ALA A 158 -0.37 -11.68 -17.55
C ALA A 158 1.04 -12.21 -17.22
N TRP A 159 1.36 -13.46 -17.57
CA TRP A 159 2.64 -14.10 -17.27
C TRP A 159 3.59 -14.13 -18.47
N ALA A 160 3.87 -12.95 -19.03
CA ALA A 160 4.86 -12.78 -20.10
C ALA A 160 6.29 -13.00 -19.56
N LEU A 161 6.81 -14.20 -19.76
CA LEU A 161 8.17 -14.58 -19.33
C LEU A 161 9.21 -13.84 -20.16
N GLU A 162 10.28 -13.38 -19.50
CA GLU A 162 11.48 -12.93 -20.19
C GLU A 162 12.10 -14.10 -20.99
N PRO A 163 12.84 -13.83 -22.08
CA PRO A 163 13.37 -14.88 -22.95
C PRO A 163 14.19 -15.95 -22.19
N ASP A 164 14.93 -15.53 -21.18
CA ASP A 164 15.74 -16.41 -20.34
C ASP A 164 14.87 -17.32 -19.46
N ASP A 165 13.78 -16.81 -18.88
CA ASP A 165 12.83 -17.59 -18.10
C ASP A 165 12.01 -18.54 -18.95
N ALA A 166 11.65 -18.15 -20.17
CA ALA A 166 11.00 -19.03 -21.14
C ALA A 166 11.90 -20.21 -21.54
N ALA A 167 13.21 -19.96 -21.73
CA ALA A 167 14.18 -21.01 -22.01
C ALA A 167 14.38 -21.97 -20.81
N ARG A 168 14.39 -21.43 -19.59
CA ARG A 168 14.44 -22.22 -18.35
C ARG A 168 13.20 -23.07 -18.17
N LEU A 169 12.01 -22.51 -18.41
CA LEU A 169 10.74 -23.23 -18.37
C LEU A 169 10.71 -24.38 -19.39
N ALA A 170 11.16 -24.13 -20.61
CA ALA A 170 11.27 -25.17 -21.64
C ALA A 170 12.21 -26.32 -21.20
N LYS A 171 13.31 -25.99 -20.51
CA LYS A 171 14.23 -26.99 -19.95
C LYS A 171 13.61 -27.77 -18.78
N LYS A 172 12.83 -27.12 -17.92
CA LYS A 172 12.04 -27.76 -16.85
C LYS A 172 11.08 -28.78 -17.46
N ARG A 173 10.27 -28.37 -18.44
CA ARG A 173 9.30 -29.23 -19.15
C ARG A 173 9.93 -30.38 -19.94
N ALA A 174 11.18 -30.25 -20.38
CA ALA A 174 11.90 -31.29 -21.11
C ALA A 174 12.63 -32.30 -20.20
N GLY A 175 12.69 -32.03 -18.89
CA GLY A 175 13.36 -32.86 -17.89
C GLY A 175 12.44 -33.75 -17.04
N ASP A 176 11.12 -33.54 -17.12
CA ASP A 176 10.06 -34.43 -16.63
C ASP A 176 9.68 -35.47 -17.70
#